data_AF-A0A920BJ77-F1
#
_entry.id   AF-A0A920BJ77-F1
#
_cell.length_a   1.000
_cell.length_b   1.000
_cell.length_c   1.000
_cell.angle_alpha   90.00
_cell.angle_beta   90.00
_cell.angle_gamma   90.00
#
_symmetry.space_group_name_H-M   'P 1'
#
loop_
_entity.id
_entity.type
_entity.pdbx_description
1 polymer ?
#
loop_
_entity_poly.entity_id
_entity_poly.type
_entity_poly.pdbx_seq_one_letter_code
_entity_poly.pdbx_strand_id
1 'polypeptide(L)'
;MNSFTKSHRTNINLIWALSLVALFFSLLNVSASITHADEVETFITIDGKGWGHGVGMSQYGAYGRALNGDTSAEILEFYYPSTTLTASESLPDDLRVHLFSGEGATVMTSGEVEIINGEGITIATLIDPVSITIMGSSQPISIQLPDGTNLCEQEVDDEMIDLCETAPISMSLTEGEPVQTNVISQFTNIGTSGNSYQWGTLTIRERTFSGGGIFVTIEDLPIDKYLYGLAEVPASWPNAALEAQAIAGRSYATAKVNSRRSNSSWSLPWDLYSTVNDQHYSGYTYESGYQSETG
;
A
#
# COMPACT_ATOMS: atom_id res chain seq x y z
N MET A 1 13.71 49.10 -107.15
CA MET A 1 13.74 47.92 -108.04
C MET A 1 14.71 46.92 -107.46
N ASN A 2 14.24 45.67 -107.31
CA ASN A 2 14.92 44.37 -107.47
C ASN A 2 16.43 44.31 -107.23
N SER A 3 17.03 43.27 -106.64
CA SER A 3 16.60 41.96 -106.13
C SER A 3 17.91 41.24 -105.76
N PHE A 4 17.84 40.16 -104.95
CA PHE A 4 18.53 38.86 -105.11
C PHE A 4 19.94 38.83 -105.74
N THR A 5 21.00 38.21 -105.19
CA THR A 5 21.23 36.80 -104.78
C THR A 5 22.65 36.75 -104.18
N LYS A 6 22.91 36.16 -102.99
CA LYS A 6 23.20 34.75 -102.65
C LYS A 6 24.43 34.11 -103.32
N SER A 7 25.31 33.52 -102.49
CA SER A 7 26.28 32.41 -102.73
C SER A 7 27.66 32.78 -102.13
N HIS A 8 28.37 32.02 -101.29
CA HIS A 8 28.63 30.58 -101.29
C HIS A 8 29.05 30.06 -99.88
N ARG A 9 29.01 28.73 -99.71
CA ARG A 9 29.11 27.93 -98.47
C ARG A 9 30.56 27.65 -98.01
N THR A 10 30.72 27.20 -96.75
CA THR A 10 31.44 25.97 -96.32
C THR A 10 31.27 25.78 -94.78
N ASN A 11 30.49 24.78 -94.34
CA ASN A 11 30.88 23.50 -93.71
C ASN A 11 31.67 23.66 -92.38
N ILE A 12 31.05 23.53 -91.19
CA ILE A 12 30.60 22.30 -90.47
C ILE A 12 31.64 21.83 -89.41
N ASN A 13 31.22 21.93 -88.13
CA ASN A 13 31.51 21.05 -86.97
C ASN A 13 32.93 21.12 -86.33
N LEU A 14 33.16 20.95 -85.02
CA LEU A 14 32.40 20.37 -83.91
C LEU A 14 33.16 20.67 -82.57
N ILE A 15 32.44 20.67 -81.43
CA ILE A 15 32.88 20.32 -80.04
C ILE A 15 33.55 21.38 -79.12
N TRP A 16 32.70 21.92 -78.22
CA TRP A 16 32.78 22.08 -76.75
C TRP A 16 34.13 22.21 -75.99
N ALA A 17 34.26 23.26 -75.15
CA ALA A 17 34.24 23.15 -73.66
C ALA A 17 34.72 24.43 -72.91
N LEU A 18 33.90 24.88 -71.95
CA LEU A 18 34.18 25.56 -70.66
C LEU A 18 35.12 26.79 -70.54
N SER A 19 34.56 27.95 -70.19
CA SER A 19 34.66 28.53 -68.82
C SER A 19 33.99 29.90 -68.73
N LEU A 20 33.03 30.00 -67.80
CA LEU A 20 32.13 31.13 -67.58
C LEU A 20 32.10 31.35 -66.07
N VAL A 21 32.96 32.19 -65.51
CA VAL A 21 32.90 32.62 -64.10
C VAL A 21 33.50 34.02 -63.96
N ALA A 22 32.85 34.84 -63.12
CA ALA A 22 33.27 36.13 -62.60
C ALA A 22 32.83 37.38 -63.38
N LEU A 23 31.54 37.72 -63.29
CA LEU A 23 31.12 39.09 -62.93
C LEU A 23 29.61 39.11 -62.66
N PHE A 24 29.18 38.84 -61.43
CA PHE A 24 27.91 39.32 -60.86
C PHE A 24 27.93 39.03 -59.36
N PHE A 25 28.89 39.64 -58.68
CA PHE A 25 28.93 39.72 -57.22
C PHE A 25 28.31 41.05 -56.82
N SER A 26 27.51 41.04 -55.76
CA SER A 26 26.77 42.17 -55.15
C SER A 26 25.41 42.48 -55.77
N LEU A 27 24.40 41.74 -55.33
CA LEU A 27 23.10 42.30 -54.92
C LEU A 27 22.55 41.36 -53.82
N LEU A 28 22.06 41.98 -52.76
CA LEU A 28 21.79 41.42 -51.44
C LEU A 28 20.88 40.18 -51.47
N ASN A 29 21.39 39.05 -50.98
CA ASN A 29 20.55 38.05 -50.30
C ASN A 29 20.73 38.28 -48.80
N VAL A 30 20.00 39.25 -48.25
CA VAL A 30 19.68 39.20 -46.82
C VAL A 30 18.60 38.13 -46.70
N SER A 31 19.01 36.90 -46.45
CA SER A 31 18.09 35.93 -45.89
C SER A 31 17.68 36.50 -44.53
N ALA A 32 16.45 37.01 -44.43
CA ALA A 32 15.83 37.16 -43.13
C ALA A 32 15.75 35.76 -42.55
N SER A 33 16.66 35.42 -41.63
CA SER A 33 16.42 34.30 -40.73
C SER A 33 15.17 34.66 -39.96
N ILE A 34 14.03 34.10 -40.36
CA ILE A 34 12.90 33.99 -39.46
C ILE A 34 13.41 33.08 -38.35
N THR A 35 13.88 33.67 -37.27
CA THR A 35 14.03 32.95 -36.01
C THR A 35 12.62 32.44 -35.73
N HIS A 36 12.38 31.16 -36.01
CA HIS A 36 11.24 30.51 -35.39
C HIS A 36 11.50 30.68 -33.90
N ALA A 37 10.62 31.40 -33.21
CA ALA A 37 10.59 31.29 -31.77
C ALA A 37 10.49 29.79 -31.49
N ASP A 38 11.45 29.23 -30.75
CA ASP A 38 11.34 27.86 -30.28
C ASP A 38 9.93 27.71 -29.72
N GLU A 39 9.19 26.71 -30.22
CA GLU A 39 7.91 26.36 -29.64
C GLU A 39 8.16 26.19 -28.15
N VAL A 40 7.62 27.10 -27.34
CA VAL A 40 7.61 26.95 -25.89
C VAL A 40 6.99 25.59 -25.65
N GLU A 41 7.77 24.66 -25.10
CA GLU A 41 7.24 23.34 -24.77
C GLU A 41 6.01 23.53 -23.89
N THR A 42 4.83 23.27 -24.45
CA THR A 42 3.53 23.48 -23.79
C THR A 42 3.14 22.29 -22.93
N PHE A 43 4.11 21.44 -22.58
CA PHE A 43 3.88 20.34 -21.67
C PHE A 43 4.55 20.64 -20.33
N ILE A 44 3.71 20.69 -19.30
CA ILE A 44 4.17 20.57 -17.92
C ILE A 44 4.12 19.09 -17.61
N THR A 45 5.28 18.45 -17.46
CA THR A 45 5.34 17.09 -16.91
C THR A 45 5.17 17.20 -15.40
N ILE A 46 4.08 16.59 -14.90
CA ILE A 46 3.83 16.46 -13.47
C ILE A 46 4.09 15.00 -13.10
N ASP A 47 5.21 14.74 -12.42
CA ASP A 47 5.51 13.43 -11.87
C ASP A 47 4.87 13.28 -10.48
N GLY A 48 3.86 12.41 -10.39
CA GLY A 48 3.22 12.04 -9.12
C GLY A 48 3.84 10.77 -8.52
N LYS A 49 3.79 10.65 -7.18
CA LYS A 49 4.06 9.41 -6.44
C LYS A 49 2.87 9.09 -5.52
N GLY A 50 2.66 7.81 -5.20
CA GLY A 50 1.66 7.37 -4.22
C GLY A 50 0.76 6.25 -4.72
N TRP A 51 0.32 5.39 -3.79
CA TRP A 51 -0.62 4.29 -4.03
C TRP A 51 -2.06 4.78 -3.81
N GLY A 52 -2.59 5.59 -4.72
CA GLY A 52 -3.96 6.07 -4.62
C GLY A 52 -4.96 5.07 -5.19
N HIS A 53 -6.05 4.77 -4.48
CA HIS A 53 -7.17 3.97 -5.01
C HIS A 53 -8.13 4.80 -5.90
N GLY A 54 -7.67 5.95 -6.42
CA GLY A 54 -8.36 6.75 -7.43
C GLY A 54 -9.49 7.67 -6.93
N VAL A 55 -9.69 7.82 -5.61
CA VAL A 55 -10.74 8.67 -5.03
C VAL A 55 -10.27 9.21 -3.67
N GLY A 56 -10.45 10.50 -3.38
CA GLY A 56 -10.27 11.06 -2.03
C GLY A 56 -9.15 12.09 -1.87
N MET A 57 -8.72 12.26 -0.62
CA MET A 57 -7.75 13.28 -0.20
C MET A 57 -6.33 12.99 -0.71
N SER A 58 -5.72 13.94 -1.40
CA SER A 58 -4.29 13.87 -1.72
C SER A 58 -3.48 14.11 -0.46
N GLN A 59 -2.71 13.11 -0.03
CA GLN A 59 -1.90 13.17 1.19
C GLN A 59 -0.90 14.35 1.15
N TYR A 60 -0.10 14.45 0.09
CA TYR A 60 0.85 15.56 -0.07
C TYR A 60 0.17 16.92 -0.29
N GLY A 61 -1.01 16.93 -0.91
CA GLY A 61 -1.77 18.17 -1.04
C GLY A 61 -2.37 18.65 0.29
N ALA A 62 -2.83 17.72 1.14
CA ALA A 62 -3.22 18.00 2.52
C ALA A 62 -2.03 18.51 3.35
N TYR A 63 -0.85 17.90 3.20
CA TYR A 63 0.40 18.39 3.79
C TYR A 63 0.71 19.83 3.35
N GLY A 64 0.67 20.11 2.05
CA GLY A 64 0.91 21.46 1.52
C GLY A 64 -0.10 22.49 2.02
N ARG A 65 -1.39 22.12 2.10
CA ARG A 65 -2.44 22.97 2.69
C ARG A 65 -2.19 23.24 4.17
N ALA A 66 -1.83 22.22 4.95
CA ALA A 66 -1.49 22.40 6.35
C ALA A 66 -0.27 23.31 6.54
N LEU A 67 0.75 23.23 5.68
CA LEU A 67 1.89 24.15 5.68
C LEU A 67 1.48 25.60 5.35
N ASN A 68 0.42 25.80 4.58
CA ASN A 68 -0.14 27.12 4.28
C ASN A 68 -1.06 27.65 5.41
N GLY A 69 -1.24 26.89 6.49
CA GLY A 69 -2.03 27.29 7.66
C GLY A 69 -3.48 26.84 7.64
N ASP A 70 -3.91 26.04 6.65
CA ASP A 70 -5.26 25.49 6.61
C ASP A 70 -5.49 24.53 7.80
N THR A 71 -6.67 24.64 8.40
CA THR A 71 -7.15 23.71 9.42
C THR A 71 -7.52 22.34 8.82
N SER A 72 -7.60 21.31 9.66
CA SER A 72 -8.05 19.98 9.23
C SER A 72 -9.45 20.01 8.59
N ALA A 73 -10.35 20.85 9.09
CA ALA A 73 -11.68 21.07 8.51
C ALA A 73 -11.62 21.67 7.10
N GLU A 74 -10.81 22.71 6.88
CA GLU A 74 -10.64 23.34 5.56
C GLU A 74 -9.96 22.40 4.54
N ILE A 75 -9.03 21.58 5.01
CA ILE A 75 -8.42 20.51 4.20
C ILE A 75 -9.49 19.51 3.76
N LEU A 76 -10.31 19.03 4.70
CA LEU A 76 -11.37 18.06 4.40
C LEU A 76 -12.46 18.66 3.49
N GLU A 77 -12.87 19.90 3.72
CA GLU A 77 -13.86 20.59 2.87
C GLU A 77 -13.36 20.72 1.43
N PHE A 78 -12.07 20.97 1.23
CA PHE A 78 -11.46 21.03 -0.10
C PHE A 78 -11.50 19.67 -0.83
N TYR A 79 -11.18 18.57 -0.14
CA TYR A 79 -11.11 17.24 -0.76
C TYR A 79 -12.46 16.50 -0.83
N TYR A 80 -13.40 16.85 0.04
CA TYR A 80 -14.72 16.23 0.14
C TYR A 80 -15.81 17.31 0.05
N PRO A 81 -15.90 18.04 -1.07
CA PRO A 81 -16.87 19.11 -1.21
C PRO A 81 -18.29 18.56 -1.11
N SER A 82 -19.20 19.37 -0.55
CA SER A 82 -20.60 19.00 -0.31
C SER A 82 -20.81 17.88 0.72
N THR A 83 -19.78 17.52 1.50
CA THR A 83 -19.94 16.67 2.69
C THR A 83 -20.11 17.54 3.94
N THR A 84 -20.57 16.92 5.03
CA THR A 84 -20.66 17.58 6.34
C THR A 84 -19.93 16.74 7.35
N LEU A 85 -19.03 17.37 8.10
CA LEU A 85 -18.37 16.73 9.23
C LEU A 85 -19.38 16.58 10.36
N THR A 86 -19.58 15.35 10.82
CA THR A 86 -20.48 15.01 11.90
C THR A 86 -19.77 14.12 12.91
N ALA A 87 -20.04 14.33 14.20
CA ALA A 87 -19.73 13.32 15.20
C ALA A 87 -20.61 12.09 14.95
N SER A 88 -20.03 10.90 15.04
CA SER A 88 -20.78 9.64 15.01
C SER A 88 -20.87 9.10 16.43
N GLU A 89 -22.08 8.80 16.87
CA GLU A 89 -22.34 8.08 18.14
C GLU A 89 -22.22 6.55 17.98
N SER A 90 -22.05 6.08 16.74
CA SER A 90 -21.90 4.66 16.42
C SER A 90 -20.68 4.50 15.52
N LEU A 91 -19.56 4.16 16.15
CA LEU A 91 -18.34 3.70 15.46
C LEU A 91 -18.12 2.24 15.82
N PRO A 92 -17.59 1.42 14.90
CA PRO A 92 -17.24 0.05 15.21
C PRO A 92 -16.12 0.03 16.25
N ASP A 93 -16.28 -0.78 17.29
CA ASP A 93 -15.31 -1.00 18.37
C ASP A 93 -14.62 -2.37 18.26
N ASP A 94 -14.99 -3.17 17.25
CA ASP A 94 -14.58 -4.55 17.05
C ASP A 94 -14.01 -4.79 15.63
N LEU A 95 -13.15 -3.88 15.14
CA LEU A 95 -12.61 -4.00 13.79
C LEU A 95 -11.81 -5.30 13.62
N ARG A 96 -11.96 -5.90 12.44
CA ARG A 96 -11.18 -7.07 12.02
C ARG A 96 -10.28 -6.72 10.84
N VAL A 97 -8.98 -6.78 11.03
CA VAL A 97 -7.98 -6.39 10.03
C VAL A 97 -7.17 -7.62 9.61
N HIS A 98 -7.22 -7.97 8.33
CA HIS A 98 -6.36 -8.98 7.74
C HIS A 98 -4.92 -8.49 7.64
N LEU A 99 -4.02 -9.23 8.28
CA LEU A 99 -2.59 -8.94 8.24
C LEU A 99 -1.95 -9.62 7.06
N PHE A 100 -2.04 -10.94 6.95
CA PHE A 100 -1.44 -11.70 5.85
C PHE A 100 -2.01 -13.13 5.76
N SER A 101 -1.64 -13.81 4.67
CA SER A 101 -1.87 -15.24 4.49
C SER A 101 -0.63 -15.93 3.94
N GLY A 102 -0.30 -17.09 4.47
CA GLY A 102 0.90 -17.85 4.11
C GLY A 102 0.86 -19.28 4.63
N GLU A 103 1.94 -20.02 4.41
CA GLU A 103 2.08 -21.39 4.91
C GLU A 103 2.13 -21.46 6.44
N GLY A 104 2.68 -20.41 7.05
CA GLY A 104 2.79 -20.25 8.49
C GLY A 104 3.16 -18.82 8.87
N ALA A 105 3.55 -18.65 10.12
CA ALA A 105 4.06 -17.41 10.66
C ALA A 105 5.11 -17.67 11.73
N THR A 106 6.03 -16.72 11.93
CA THR A 106 6.74 -16.58 13.20
C THR A 106 6.10 -15.44 13.99
N VAL A 107 5.96 -15.64 15.29
CA VAL A 107 5.41 -14.66 16.21
C VAL A 107 6.43 -14.45 17.32
N MET A 108 6.91 -13.22 17.49
CA MET A 108 7.86 -12.83 18.52
C MET A 108 7.13 -12.02 19.59
N THR A 109 7.02 -12.58 20.78
CA THR A 109 6.45 -11.89 21.95
C THR A 109 7.52 -11.01 22.61
N SER A 110 7.10 -9.90 23.20
CA SER A 110 7.98 -9.03 24.01
C SER A 110 7.63 -9.02 25.50
N GLY A 111 6.52 -9.67 25.87
CA GLY A 111 6.00 -9.81 27.22
C GLY A 111 5.00 -10.97 27.29
N GLU A 112 4.07 -10.89 28.22
CA GLU A 112 3.15 -11.99 28.52
C GLU A 112 2.10 -12.15 27.41
N VAL A 113 1.94 -13.38 26.91
CA VAL A 113 0.92 -13.73 25.92
C VAL A 113 0.27 -15.04 26.29
N GLU A 114 -1.05 -15.01 26.45
CA GLU A 114 -1.88 -16.23 26.51
C GLU A 114 -2.27 -16.66 25.09
N ILE A 115 -2.11 -17.96 24.81
CA ILE A 115 -2.55 -18.61 23.58
C ILE A 115 -3.80 -19.41 23.90
N ILE A 116 -4.90 -19.12 23.19
CA ILE A 116 -6.23 -19.67 23.45
C ILE A 116 -6.76 -20.35 22.18
N ASN A 117 -7.37 -21.53 22.29
CA ASN A 117 -7.97 -22.23 21.14
C ASN A 117 -9.41 -21.78 20.85
N GLY A 118 -10.04 -22.38 19.83
CA GLY A 118 -11.40 -22.05 19.41
C GLY A 118 -12.50 -22.36 20.43
N GLU A 119 -12.20 -23.17 21.46
CA GLU A 119 -13.09 -23.49 22.57
C GLU A 119 -12.93 -22.55 23.77
N GLY A 120 -11.96 -21.63 23.73
CA GLY A 120 -11.64 -20.74 24.84
C GLY A 120 -10.72 -21.38 25.89
N ILE A 121 -10.05 -22.48 25.57
CA ILE A 121 -9.07 -23.13 26.46
C ILE A 121 -7.70 -22.48 26.25
N THR A 122 -7.07 -22.07 27.35
CA THR A 122 -5.67 -21.61 27.35
C THR A 122 -4.74 -22.79 27.09
N ILE A 123 -4.08 -22.78 25.93
CA ILE A 123 -3.13 -23.78 25.47
C ILE A 123 -1.77 -23.55 26.14
N ALA A 124 -1.34 -22.29 26.21
CA ALA A 124 -0.08 -21.89 26.80
C ALA A 124 -0.11 -20.44 27.28
N THR A 125 0.68 -20.14 28.31
CA THR A 125 0.99 -18.78 28.74
C THR A 125 2.49 -18.57 28.60
N LEU A 126 2.89 -17.70 27.69
CA LEU A 126 4.29 -17.35 27.44
C LEU A 126 4.61 -16.10 28.24
N ILE A 127 5.50 -16.20 29.23
CA ILE A 127 5.81 -15.08 30.14
C ILE A 127 7.02 -14.28 29.64
N ASP A 128 8.04 -14.98 29.15
CA ASP A 128 9.27 -14.36 28.64
C ASP A 128 9.19 -14.12 27.12
N PRO A 129 9.90 -13.12 26.59
CA PRO A 129 10.04 -12.91 25.15
C PRO A 129 10.49 -14.18 24.43
N VAL A 130 9.69 -14.64 23.49
CA VAL A 130 9.97 -15.88 22.74
C VAL A 130 9.47 -15.77 21.30
N SER A 131 10.21 -16.43 20.40
CA SER A 131 9.80 -16.58 19.01
C SER A 131 9.15 -17.93 18.80
N ILE A 132 7.84 -17.97 18.61
CA ILE A 132 7.10 -19.18 18.28
C ILE A 132 6.90 -19.30 16.77
N THR A 133 6.82 -20.53 16.27
CA THR A 133 6.53 -20.83 14.86
C THR A 133 5.16 -21.46 14.76
N ILE A 134 4.30 -20.90 13.93
CA ILE A 134 2.94 -21.39 13.66
C ILE A 134 2.91 -21.92 12.24
N MET A 135 2.50 -23.16 12.04
CA MET A 135 2.39 -23.79 10.72
C MET A 135 0.96 -24.26 10.46
N GLY A 136 0.41 -23.94 9.29
CA GLY A 136 -0.91 -24.41 8.85
C GLY A 136 -0.88 -25.36 7.66
N SER A 137 0.32 -25.79 7.21
CA SER A 137 0.46 -26.90 6.26
C SER A 137 0.22 -28.26 6.93
N SER A 138 0.47 -28.36 8.23
CA SER A 138 -0.07 -29.40 9.12
C SER A 138 -1.54 -29.07 9.40
N GLN A 139 -2.42 -30.06 9.32
CA GLN A 139 -3.81 -29.96 9.75
C GLN A 139 -3.98 -30.94 10.91
N PRO A 140 -4.24 -30.47 12.14
CA PRO A 140 -4.52 -29.06 12.52
C PRO A 140 -3.26 -28.17 12.61
N ILE A 141 -3.45 -26.87 12.85
CA ILE A 141 -2.37 -25.90 13.13
C ILE A 141 -1.42 -26.47 14.19
N SER A 142 -0.11 -26.31 13.96
CA SER A 142 0.91 -26.59 14.97
C SER A 142 1.60 -25.30 15.42
N ILE A 143 1.92 -25.22 16.72
CA ILE A 143 2.61 -24.08 17.32
C ILE A 143 3.85 -24.61 18.05
N GLN A 144 5.03 -24.23 17.58
CA GLN A 144 6.30 -24.75 18.09
C GLN A 144 7.13 -23.67 18.77
N LEU A 145 7.67 -24.01 19.94
CA LEU A 145 8.73 -23.27 20.60
C LEU A 145 10.08 -23.48 19.89
N PRO A 146 11.08 -22.60 20.12
CA PRO A 146 12.42 -22.76 19.54
C PRO A 146 13.14 -24.07 19.86
N ASP A 147 12.79 -24.71 20.98
CA ASP A 147 13.34 -26.00 21.40
C ASP A 147 12.67 -27.22 20.74
N GLY A 148 11.65 -26.97 19.90
CA GLY A 148 10.88 -27.99 19.20
C GLY A 148 9.64 -28.48 19.94
N THR A 149 9.35 -27.97 21.14
CA THR A 149 8.12 -28.32 21.88
C THR A 149 6.88 -27.87 21.09
N ASN A 150 5.95 -28.79 20.84
CA ASN A 150 4.66 -28.48 20.23
C ASN A 150 3.65 -28.08 21.33
N LEU A 151 3.22 -26.83 21.34
CA LEU A 151 2.25 -26.30 22.31
C LEU A 151 0.83 -26.84 22.08
N CYS A 152 0.53 -27.31 20.87
CA CYS A 152 -0.78 -27.89 20.56
C CYS A 152 -0.95 -29.30 21.14
N GLU A 153 0.12 -29.99 21.51
CA GLU A 153 0.07 -31.36 21.98
C GLU A 153 0.16 -31.43 23.50
N GLN A 154 -0.78 -32.14 24.13
CA GLN A 154 -0.76 -32.40 25.57
C GLN A 154 -1.02 -33.89 25.84
N GLU A 155 -0.28 -34.47 26.79
CA GLU A 155 -0.53 -35.82 27.28
C GLU A 155 -1.51 -35.78 28.47
N VAL A 156 -2.63 -36.51 28.35
CA VAL A 156 -3.66 -36.68 29.40
C VAL A 156 -4.00 -38.17 29.47
N ASP A 157 -3.81 -38.78 30.64
CA ASP A 157 -4.14 -40.21 30.89
C ASP A 157 -3.52 -41.18 29.85
N ASP A 158 -2.24 -41.00 29.52
CA ASP A 158 -1.47 -41.76 28.49
C ASP A 158 -2.00 -41.58 27.04
N GLU A 159 -2.87 -40.61 26.80
CA GLU A 159 -3.37 -40.22 25.47
C GLU A 159 -2.86 -38.83 25.08
N MET A 160 -2.41 -38.69 23.83
CA MET A 160 -2.04 -37.40 23.27
C MET A 160 -3.28 -36.71 22.70
N ILE A 161 -3.62 -35.55 23.24
CA ILE A 161 -4.68 -34.69 22.73
C ILE A 161 -4.07 -33.51 21.97
N ASP A 162 -4.76 -33.10 20.90
CA ASP A 162 -4.41 -31.90 20.13
C ASP A 162 -5.36 -30.75 20.49
N LEU A 163 -4.81 -29.74 21.17
CA LEU A 163 -5.52 -28.56 21.65
C LEU A 163 -5.81 -27.55 20.55
N CYS A 164 -5.20 -27.70 19.36
CA CYS A 164 -5.32 -26.79 18.23
C CYS A 164 -6.29 -27.29 17.15
N GLU A 165 -7.02 -28.39 17.38
CA GLU A 165 -8.05 -28.90 16.46
C GLU A 165 -9.17 -27.87 16.20
N THR A 166 -9.42 -26.98 17.15
CA THR A 166 -10.46 -25.95 17.05
C THR A 166 -9.87 -24.58 16.76
N ALA A 167 -10.30 -23.99 15.64
CA ALA A 167 -9.97 -22.64 15.27
C ALA A 167 -11.03 -21.63 15.78
N PRO A 168 -10.66 -20.36 16.01
CA PRO A 168 -9.33 -19.81 15.83
C PRO A 168 -8.37 -20.09 17.00
N ILE A 169 -7.07 -20.02 16.71
CA ILE A 169 -6.05 -19.78 17.75
C ILE A 169 -5.95 -18.28 17.96
N SER A 170 -6.01 -17.83 19.20
CA SER A 170 -6.07 -16.41 19.56
C SER A 170 -5.02 -16.04 20.59
N MET A 171 -4.49 -14.82 20.47
CA MET A 171 -3.55 -14.20 21.42
C MET A 171 -4.05 -12.79 21.73
N SER A 172 -4.49 -12.56 22.97
CA SER A 172 -4.85 -11.21 23.42
C SER A 172 -3.59 -10.35 23.55
N LEU A 173 -3.61 -9.16 22.98
CA LEU A 173 -2.46 -8.27 22.97
C LEU A 173 -2.52 -7.29 24.14
N THR A 174 -1.36 -7.07 24.76
CA THR A 174 -1.20 -6.21 25.94
C THR A 174 -0.50 -4.91 25.57
N GLU A 175 -1.03 -3.79 26.07
CA GLU A 175 -0.40 -2.46 25.90
C GLU A 175 1.01 -2.45 26.50
N GLY A 176 1.99 -1.99 25.72
CA GLY A 176 3.40 -1.95 26.13
C GLY A 176 4.16 -3.26 25.91
N GLU A 177 3.49 -4.33 25.48
CA GLU A 177 4.08 -5.64 25.19
C GLU A 177 3.77 -6.04 23.73
N PRO A 178 4.31 -5.32 22.74
CA PRO A 178 4.01 -5.57 21.33
C PRO A 178 4.44 -6.96 20.89
N VAL A 179 3.62 -7.58 20.04
CA VAL A 179 3.89 -8.86 19.40
C VAL A 179 4.22 -8.61 17.93
N GLN A 180 5.41 -9.03 17.51
CA GLN A 180 5.82 -8.96 16.10
C GLN A 180 5.40 -10.22 15.35
N THR A 181 4.95 -10.06 14.12
CA THR A 181 4.56 -11.18 13.25
C THR A 181 5.33 -11.13 11.94
N ASN A 182 5.78 -12.29 11.47
CA ASN A 182 6.33 -12.44 10.12
C ASN A 182 5.70 -13.64 9.43
N VAL A 183 5.27 -13.47 8.18
CA VAL A 183 4.73 -14.55 7.36
C VAL A 183 5.83 -15.51 6.92
N ILE A 184 5.55 -16.80 6.95
CA ILE A 184 6.35 -17.83 6.31
C ILE A 184 5.66 -18.18 4.99
N SER A 185 6.37 -17.97 3.87
CA SER A 185 5.88 -18.28 2.51
C SER A 185 4.52 -17.64 2.20
N GLN A 186 4.51 -16.33 1.91
CA GLN A 186 3.28 -15.58 1.67
C GLN A 186 2.59 -16.04 0.37
N PHE A 187 1.27 -16.27 0.45
CA PHE A 187 0.50 -16.78 -0.70
C PHE A 187 -0.01 -15.70 -1.64
N THR A 188 -0.18 -14.48 -1.15
CA THR A 188 -0.72 -13.36 -1.91
C THR A 188 0.05 -12.09 -1.57
N ASN A 189 0.10 -11.13 -2.49
CA ASN A 189 0.58 -9.78 -2.17
C ASN A 189 -0.45 -8.97 -1.34
N ILE A 190 -1.50 -9.62 -0.86
CA ILE A 190 -2.53 -9.03 -0.02
C ILE A 190 -2.16 -9.37 1.41
N GLY A 191 -1.35 -8.51 2.02
CA GLY A 191 -0.96 -8.57 3.41
C GLY A 191 0.36 -7.88 3.70
N THR A 192 0.57 -7.46 4.95
CA THR A 192 1.83 -6.89 5.45
C THR A 192 2.48 -7.88 6.41
N SER A 193 3.81 -7.98 6.37
CA SER A 193 4.61 -8.86 7.23
C SER A 193 5.73 -8.07 7.88
N GLY A 194 6.19 -8.50 9.05
CA GLY A 194 7.29 -7.86 9.80
C GLY A 194 6.82 -6.75 10.74
N ASN A 195 5.52 -6.52 10.81
CA ASN A 195 4.90 -5.53 11.68
C ASN A 195 4.62 -6.10 13.08
N SER A 196 4.52 -5.19 14.04
CA SER A 196 4.21 -5.47 15.44
C SER A 196 2.88 -4.83 15.85
N TYR A 197 2.22 -5.43 16.84
CA TYR A 197 0.87 -5.08 17.25
C TYR A 197 0.75 -5.20 18.78
N GLN A 198 -0.01 -4.29 19.41
CA GLN A 198 -0.25 -4.30 20.86
C GLN A 198 -1.74 -4.11 21.24
N TRP A 199 -2.63 -4.07 20.25
CA TRP A 199 -4.06 -3.77 20.43
C TRP A 199 -4.94 -4.84 19.80
N GLY A 200 -6.00 -5.21 20.50
CA GLY A 200 -6.96 -6.23 20.07
C GLY A 200 -6.44 -7.64 20.30
N THR A 201 -6.93 -8.57 19.49
CA THR A 201 -6.60 -9.99 19.57
C THR A 201 -5.97 -10.42 18.25
N LEU A 202 -4.76 -10.98 18.30
CA LEU A 202 -4.15 -11.63 17.14
C LEU A 202 -4.78 -13.01 16.96
N THR A 203 -5.42 -13.22 15.82
CA THR A 203 -6.24 -14.40 15.57
C THR A 203 -5.71 -15.14 14.34
N ILE A 204 -5.46 -16.43 14.48
CA ILE A 204 -4.95 -17.31 13.44
C ILE A 204 -6.02 -18.34 13.11
N ARG A 205 -6.29 -18.51 11.81
CA ARG A 205 -7.20 -19.53 11.30
C ARG A 205 -6.59 -20.26 10.12
N GLU A 206 -7.00 -21.50 9.99
CA GLU A 206 -6.64 -22.34 8.86
C GLU A 206 -7.29 -21.87 7.58
N ARG A 207 -6.54 -22.04 6.50
CA ARG A 207 -7.01 -21.77 5.16
C ARG A 207 -7.50 -23.09 4.55
N THR A 208 -8.81 -23.23 4.40
CA THR A 208 -9.48 -24.46 3.92
C THR A 208 -9.39 -24.70 2.41
N PHE A 209 -8.54 -23.96 1.69
CA PHE A 209 -8.33 -24.13 0.25
C PHE A 209 -7.20 -25.13 -0.04
N SER A 210 -7.17 -25.67 -1.27
CA SER A 210 -6.06 -26.52 -1.73
C SER A 210 -4.70 -25.83 -1.51
N GLY A 211 -3.78 -26.54 -0.85
CA GLY A 211 -2.46 -26.03 -0.43
C GLY A 211 -2.36 -25.62 1.05
N GLY A 212 -3.47 -25.63 1.80
CA GLY A 212 -3.46 -25.36 3.24
C GLY A 212 -2.99 -23.95 3.62
N GLY A 213 -2.39 -23.85 4.81
CA GLY A 213 -1.80 -22.65 5.40
C GLY A 213 -2.74 -21.89 6.32
N ILE A 214 -2.38 -20.65 6.63
CA ILE A 214 -3.10 -19.80 7.58
C ILE A 214 -3.46 -18.45 6.98
N PHE A 215 -4.42 -17.79 7.59
CA PHE A 215 -4.54 -16.34 7.57
C PHE A 215 -4.52 -15.80 8.99
N VAL A 216 -3.92 -14.62 9.14
CA VAL A 216 -3.74 -13.95 10.42
C VAL A 216 -4.50 -12.62 10.39
N THR A 217 -5.29 -12.36 11.43
CA THR A 217 -6.07 -11.14 11.62
C THR A 217 -5.75 -10.51 12.96
N ILE A 218 -5.98 -9.19 13.08
CA ILE A 218 -6.26 -8.54 14.36
C ILE A 218 -7.77 -8.40 14.47
N GLU A 219 -8.36 -8.80 15.59
CA GLU A 219 -9.79 -8.71 15.90
C GLU A 219 -10.01 -7.92 17.18
N ASP A 220 -11.27 -7.58 17.45
CA ASP A 220 -11.66 -6.77 18.61
C ASP A 220 -10.84 -5.48 18.74
N LEU A 221 -10.47 -4.88 17.59
CA LEU A 221 -9.65 -3.69 17.54
C LEU A 221 -10.54 -2.45 17.57
N PRO A 222 -10.48 -1.61 18.62
CA PRO A 222 -11.22 -0.36 18.65
C PRO A 222 -10.76 0.57 17.52
N ILE A 223 -11.69 1.26 16.87
CA ILE A 223 -11.38 2.14 15.73
C ILE A 223 -10.30 3.18 16.06
N ASP A 224 -10.28 3.71 17.27
CA ASP A 224 -9.28 4.72 17.67
C ASP A 224 -7.88 4.11 17.76
N LYS A 225 -7.77 2.85 18.19
CA LYS A 225 -6.50 2.11 18.23
C LYS A 225 -6.06 1.69 16.83
N TYR A 226 -7.00 1.34 15.95
CA TYR A 226 -6.72 1.13 14.53
C TYR A 226 -6.05 2.36 13.89
N LEU A 227 -6.54 3.57 14.19
CA LEU A 227 -5.96 4.80 13.63
C LEU A 227 -4.51 5.05 14.07
N TYR A 228 -4.10 4.58 15.25
CA TYR A 228 -2.72 4.72 15.72
C TYR A 228 -1.73 3.91 14.87
N GLY A 229 -2.18 2.78 14.32
CA GLY A 229 -1.37 1.92 13.44
C GLY A 229 -1.45 2.27 11.95
N LEU A 230 -2.15 3.35 11.58
CA LEU A 230 -2.36 3.73 10.18
C LEU A 230 -1.12 4.45 9.62
N ALA A 231 -0.37 3.74 8.78
CA ALA A 231 0.94 4.13 8.27
C ALA A 231 0.88 4.79 6.88
N GLU A 232 -0.09 5.68 6.66
CA GLU A 232 -0.35 6.32 5.36
C GLU A 232 0.52 7.56 5.12
N VAL A 233 0.65 8.39 6.16
CA VAL A 233 1.42 9.65 6.15
C VAL A 233 2.50 9.60 7.23
N PRO A 234 3.64 10.30 7.11
CA PRO A 234 4.62 10.39 8.19
C PRO A 234 4.10 11.10 9.44
N ALA A 235 4.41 10.56 10.63
CA ALA A 235 4.04 11.15 11.92
C ALA A 235 4.64 12.55 12.17
N SER A 236 5.65 12.96 11.41
CA SER A 236 6.28 14.29 11.48
C SER A 236 5.50 15.38 10.74
N TRP A 237 4.40 15.03 10.06
CA TRP A 237 3.60 16.01 9.33
C TRP A 237 2.84 16.96 10.27
N PRO A 238 2.45 18.16 9.80
CA PRO A 238 1.69 19.10 10.61
C PRO A 238 0.39 18.49 11.15
N ASN A 239 0.02 18.85 12.39
CA ASN A 239 -1.17 18.31 13.07
C ASN A 239 -2.45 18.40 12.22
N ALA A 240 -2.68 19.51 11.51
CA ALA A 240 -3.86 19.66 10.66
C ALA A 240 -3.94 18.59 9.55
N ALA A 241 -2.81 18.18 8.98
CA ALA A 241 -2.76 17.10 7.99
C ALA A 241 -2.99 15.73 8.65
N LEU A 242 -2.39 15.50 9.83
CA LEU A 242 -2.59 14.25 10.60
C LEU A 242 -4.05 14.09 11.04
N GLU A 243 -4.69 15.15 11.53
CA GLU A 243 -6.10 15.17 11.91
C GLU A 243 -7.01 14.91 10.70
N ALA A 244 -6.76 15.59 9.58
CA ALA A 244 -7.50 15.35 8.35
C ALA A 244 -7.37 13.89 7.89
N GLN A 245 -6.16 13.32 7.93
CA GLN A 245 -5.89 11.92 7.61
C GLN A 245 -6.62 10.97 8.56
N ALA A 246 -6.62 11.23 9.87
CA ALA A 246 -7.31 10.41 10.86
C ALA A 246 -8.83 10.42 10.64
N ILE A 247 -9.42 11.59 10.35
CA ILE A 247 -10.86 11.70 10.06
C ILE A 247 -11.20 10.94 8.77
N ALA A 248 -10.47 11.18 7.69
CA ALA A 248 -10.68 10.50 6.42
C ALA A 248 -10.53 8.98 6.56
N GLY A 249 -9.50 8.54 7.29
CA GLY A 249 -9.25 7.12 7.54
C GLY A 249 -10.33 6.45 8.38
N ARG A 250 -10.79 7.11 9.45
CA ARG A 250 -11.91 6.64 10.28
C ARG A 250 -13.19 6.49 9.47
N SER A 251 -13.51 7.48 8.65
CA SER A 251 -14.69 7.46 7.77
C SER A 251 -14.63 6.32 6.77
N TYR A 252 -13.46 6.09 6.15
CA TYR A 252 -13.24 4.99 5.22
C TYR A 252 -13.44 3.64 5.89
N ALA A 253 -12.74 3.38 7.01
CA ALA A 253 -12.82 2.12 7.75
C ALA A 253 -14.26 1.82 8.17
N THR A 254 -14.96 2.81 8.74
CA THR A 254 -16.36 2.69 9.15
C THR A 254 -17.27 2.34 7.98
N ALA A 255 -17.12 3.01 6.83
CA ALA A 255 -17.92 2.72 5.64
C ALA A 255 -17.67 1.31 5.10
N LYS A 256 -16.40 0.85 5.10
CA LYS A 256 -16.03 -0.50 4.67
C LYS A 256 -16.59 -1.59 5.58
N VAL A 257 -16.45 -1.42 6.90
CA VAL A 257 -17.02 -2.31 7.91
C VAL A 257 -18.53 -2.47 7.67
N ASN A 258 -19.25 -1.35 7.60
CA ASN A 258 -20.70 -1.37 7.37
C ASN A 258 -21.08 -2.04 6.04
N SER A 259 -20.34 -1.74 4.96
CA SER A 259 -20.60 -2.29 3.64
C SER A 259 -20.33 -3.80 3.57
N ARG A 260 -19.23 -4.28 4.18
CA ARG A 260 -18.83 -5.69 4.13
C ARG A 260 -19.69 -6.55 5.06
N ARG A 261 -19.96 -6.10 6.29
CA ARG A 261 -20.81 -6.81 7.24
C ARG A 261 -22.27 -6.93 6.79
N SER A 262 -22.78 -5.97 6.01
CA SER A 262 -24.14 -6.05 5.43
C SER A 262 -24.21 -6.78 4.09
N ASN A 263 -23.06 -7.14 3.49
CA ASN A 263 -23.01 -7.80 2.20
C ASN A 263 -22.85 -9.32 2.36
N SER A 264 -23.90 -10.08 2.04
CA SER A 264 -23.87 -11.55 2.11
C SER A 264 -22.86 -12.22 1.18
N SER A 265 -22.33 -11.52 0.17
CA SER A 265 -21.25 -12.02 -0.68
C SER A 265 -19.86 -11.88 -0.04
N TRP A 266 -19.74 -11.11 1.04
CA TRP A 266 -18.51 -10.99 1.82
C TRP A 266 -18.51 -12.05 2.92
N SER A 267 -17.93 -13.21 2.63
CA SER A 267 -17.84 -14.34 3.57
C SER A 267 -16.48 -14.45 4.27
N LEU A 268 -15.64 -13.42 4.17
CA LEU A 268 -14.32 -13.39 4.78
C LEU A 268 -14.43 -12.99 6.27
N PRO A 269 -13.56 -13.54 7.14
CA PRO A 269 -13.63 -13.27 8.58
C PRO A 269 -13.09 -11.91 9.02
N TRP A 270 -12.70 -11.03 8.08
CA TRP A 270 -12.17 -9.70 8.37
C TRP A 270 -12.94 -8.59 7.64
N ASP A 271 -12.86 -7.38 8.16
CA ASP A 271 -13.51 -6.18 7.62
C ASP A 271 -12.58 -5.35 6.74
N LEU A 272 -11.27 -5.38 6.98
CA LEU A 272 -10.27 -4.53 6.31
C LEU A 272 -9.03 -5.35 5.96
N TYR A 273 -8.34 -4.99 4.88
CA TYR A 273 -6.97 -5.43 4.59
C TYR A 273 -5.97 -4.43 5.15
N SER A 274 -4.85 -4.92 5.68
CA SER A 274 -3.74 -4.08 6.16
C SER A 274 -2.91 -3.40 5.07
N THR A 275 -3.23 -3.65 3.80
CA THR A 275 -2.54 -3.07 2.65
C THR A 275 -3.39 -1.99 1.97
N VAL A 276 -2.82 -1.38 0.94
CA VAL A 276 -3.46 -0.40 0.05
C VAL A 276 -4.75 -0.88 -0.64
N ASN A 277 -5.11 -2.16 -0.50
CA ASN A 277 -6.45 -2.64 -0.89
C ASN A 277 -7.56 -1.97 -0.06
N ASP A 278 -7.27 -1.63 1.20
CA ASP A 278 -8.11 -0.77 2.03
C ASP A 278 -7.30 0.41 2.54
N GLN A 279 -6.46 0.21 3.56
CA GLN A 279 -5.55 1.22 4.08
C GLN A 279 -4.27 0.57 4.61
N HIS A 280 -3.15 1.27 4.47
CA HIS A 280 -1.86 0.80 4.96
C HIS A 280 -1.81 0.81 6.49
N TYR A 281 -1.93 -0.37 7.09
CA TYR A 281 -1.95 -0.58 8.54
C TYR A 281 -0.72 -1.39 8.96
N SER A 282 0.15 -0.76 9.75
CA SER A 282 1.39 -1.38 10.27
C SER A 282 1.39 -1.54 11.80
N GLY A 283 0.28 -1.21 12.46
CA GLY A 283 0.13 -1.42 13.91
C GLY A 283 1.15 -0.64 14.74
N TYR A 284 1.65 -1.29 15.78
CA TYR A 284 2.60 -0.71 16.72
C TYR A 284 3.93 -0.30 16.08
N THR A 285 4.35 -0.99 15.01
CA THR A 285 5.55 -0.60 14.26
C THR A 285 5.48 0.87 13.84
N TYR A 286 4.32 1.30 13.32
CA TYR A 286 4.12 2.68 12.96
C TYR A 286 3.85 3.59 14.18
N GLU A 287 3.01 3.14 15.12
CA GLU A 287 2.65 3.89 16.34
C GLU A 287 3.89 4.30 17.18
N SER A 288 4.85 3.39 17.33
CA SER A 288 6.09 3.60 18.08
C SER A 288 7.07 4.59 17.43
N GLY A 289 6.78 5.02 16.20
CA GLY A 289 7.68 5.84 15.39
C GLY A 289 8.82 5.03 14.74
N TYR A 290 8.79 3.69 14.83
CA TYR A 290 9.77 2.83 14.17
C TYR A 290 9.43 2.66 12.68
N GLN A 291 10.07 3.45 11.82
CA GLN A 291 9.98 3.27 10.37
C GLN A 291 10.95 2.15 9.97
N SER A 292 10.46 0.99 9.50
CA SER A 292 11.34 0.01 8.87
C SER A 292 11.89 0.61 7.57
N GLU A 293 13.20 0.47 7.32
CA GLU A 293 13.90 1.11 6.20
C GLU A 293 13.59 0.51 4.80
N THR A 294 12.40 -0.07 4.60
CA THR A 294 12.04 -0.69 3.32
C THR A 294 10.65 -0.24 2.88
N GLY A 295 10.61 0.91 2.19
CA GLY A 295 9.49 1.35 1.35
C GLY A 295 9.64 0.91 -0.10
#